data_AF-A0A643KA64-F1
#
_entry.id   AF-A0A643KA64-F1
#
_cell.length_a   1.000
_cell.length_b   1.000
_cell.length_c   1.000
_cell.angle_alpha   90.00
_cell.angle_beta   90.00
_cell.angle_gamma   90.00
#
_symmetry.space_group_name_H-M   'P 1'
#
loop_
_entity.id
_entity.type
_entity.pdbx_description
1 polymer ?
#
loop_
_entity_poly.entity_id
_entity_poly.type
_entity_poly.pdbx_seq_one_letter_code
_entity_poly.pdbx_strand_id
1 'polypeptide(L)' 'MFRKLRNHDGTPLIALDKDELEMDGVLEDGVAPDGKQMHVQRLGEGVYVVRDVSDGGIAELPEFIHR' A
#
# COMPACT_ATOMS: atom_id res chain seq x y z
N MET A 1 14.20 -3.69 -3.21
CA MET A 1 14.91 -3.16 -2.02
C MET A 1 14.28 -3.75 -0.76
N PHE A 2 15.05 -4.07 0.28
CA PHE A 2 14.49 -4.52 1.56
C PHE A 2 14.16 -3.31 2.44
N ARG A 3 13.00 -3.35 3.10
CA ARG A 3 12.62 -2.33 4.10
C ARG A 3 12.43 -2.98 5.47
N LYS A 4 12.70 -2.21 6.52
CA LYS A 4 12.62 -2.67 7.91
C LYS A 4 11.18 -2.53 8.43
N LEU A 5 10.63 -3.61 9.01
CA LEU A 5 9.40 -3.55 9.79
C LEU A 5 9.63 -2.74 11.07
N ARG A 6 8.84 -1.70 11.26
CA ARG A 6 8.89 -0.81 12.44
C ARG A 6 7.70 -1.12 13.34
N ASN A 7 7.87 -0.88 14.63
CA ASN A 7 6.77 -0.88 15.59
C ASN A 7 6.45 0.58 15.92
N HIS A 8 5.18 0.96 15.78
CA HIS A 8 4.64 2.25 16.16
C HIS A 8 3.44 2.01 17.07
N ASP A 9 3.64 2.21 18.37
CA ASP A 9 2.62 2.02 19.42
C ASP A 9 1.90 0.67 19.35
N GLY A 10 2.67 -0.41 19.15
CA GLY A 10 2.16 -1.77 19.02
C GLY A 10 1.72 -2.15 17.62
N THR A 11 1.69 -1.19 16.69
CA THR A 11 1.29 -1.41 15.30
C THR A 11 2.51 -1.65 14.40
N PRO A 12 2.57 -2.77 13.66
CA PRO A 12 3.62 -3.02 12.70
C PRO A 12 3.44 -2.14 11.46
N LEU A 13 4.50 -1.40 11.08
CA LEU A 13 4.51 -0.50 9.93
C LEU A 13 5.69 -0.79 8.99
N ILE A 14 5.43 -0.72 7.70
CA ILE A 14 6.45 -0.70 6.65
C ILE A 14 6.28 0.59 5.84
N ALA A 15 7.39 1.26 5.52
CA ALA A 15 7.34 2.39 4.62
C ALA A 15 7.18 1.88 3.18
N LEU A 16 6.36 2.55 2.37
CA LEU A 16 6.33 2.37 0.91
C LEU A 16 7.23 3.41 0.24
N ASP A 17 7.53 3.24 -1.05
CA ASP A 17 8.37 4.21 -1.75
C ASP A 17 7.60 5.48 -2.00
N LYS A 18 8.18 6.64 -1.69
CA LYS A 18 7.47 7.90 -1.86
C LYS A 18 7.27 8.21 -3.34
N ASP A 19 8.30 7.99 -4.15
CA ASP A 19 8.31 8.36 -5.56
C ASP A 19 7.36 7.44 -6.35
N GLU A 20 7.34 6.14 -6.04
CA GLU A 20 6.38 5.20 -6.66
C GLU A 20 4.93 5.55 -6.29
N LEU A 21 4.68 5.88 -5.02
CA LEU A 21 3.33 6.25 -4.59
C LEU A 21 2.85 7.58 -5.20
N GLU A 22 3.75 8.55 -5.41
CA GLU A 22 3.43 9.82 -6.08
C GLU A 22 3.20 9.61 -7.58
N MET A 23 4.01 8.76 -8.23
CA MET A 23 3.79 8.34 -9.62
C MET A 23 2.44 7.67 -9.83
N ASP A 24 1.99 6.89 -8.85
CA ASP A 24 0.69 6.20 -8.86
C ASP A 24 -0.47 7.10 -8.39
N GLY A 25 -0.21 8.36 -8.03
CA GLY A 25 -1.23 9.31 -7.56
C GLY A 25 -1.81 8.99 -6.17
N VAL A 26 -1.15 8.12 -5.41
CA VAL A 26 -1.52 7.81 -4.02
C VAL A 26 -1.14 8.96 -3.08
N LEU A 27 -0.06 9.67 -3.42
CA LEU A 27 0.37 10.91 -2.76
C LEU A 27 0.20 12.10 -3.71
N GLU A 28 -0.09 13.27 -3.13
CA GLU A 28 -0.15 14.56 -3.81
C GLU A 28 0.94 15.47 -3.21
N ASP A 29 1.88 15.94 -4.04
CA ASP A 29 3.06 16.70 -3.61
C ASP A 29 3.82 16.00 -2.47
N GLY A 30 3.85 14.67 -2.54
CA GLY A 30 4.50 13.82 -1.57
C GLY A 30 3.83 13.72 -0.20
N VAL A 31 2.56 14.10 -0.10
CA VAL A 31 1.73 13.99 1.11
C VAL A 31 0.53 13.10 0.81
N ALA A 32 0.15 12.24 1.75
CA ALA A 32 -1.07 11.45 1.61
C ALA A 32 -2.29 12.36 1.77
N PRO A 33 -3.30 12.30 0.88
CA PRO A 33 -4.55 13.03 1.06
C PRO A 33 -5.20 12.71 2.41
N ASP A 34 -5.94 13.67 2.96
CA ASP A 34 -6.64 13.45 4.24
C ASP A 34 -7.65 12.30 4.11
N GLY A 35 -7.67 11.43 5.11
CA GLY A 35 -8.52 10.24 5.11
C GLY A 35 -8.20 9.20 4.04
N LYS A 36 -7.06 9.29 3.33
CA LYS A 36 -6.65 8.30 2.33
C LYS A 36 -6.64 6.89 2.93
N GLN A 37 -7.41 5.99 2.34
CA GLN A 37 -7.48 4.58 2.74
C GLN A 37 -6.67 3.71 1.79
N MET A 38 -6.08 2.66 2.34
CA MET A 38 -5.42 1.60 1.58
C MET A 38 -6.08 0.26 1.93
N HIS A 39 -6.34 -0.57 0.93
CA HIS A 39 -6.83 -1.91 1.16
C HIS A 39 -5.66 -2.87 1.34
N VAL A 40 -5.60 -3.54 2.50
CA VAL A 40 -4.57 -4.54 2.81
C VAL A 40 -5.21 -5.92 2.77
N GLN A 41 -4.70 -6.79 1.90
CA GLN A 41 -5.18 -8.16 1.74
C GLN A 41 -4.05 -9.15 1.99
N ARG A 42 -4.32 -10.18 2.81
CA ARG A 42 -3.42 -11.33 2.95
C ARG A 42 -3.69 -12.31 1.81
N LEU A 43 -2.64 -12.67 1.06
CA LEU A 43 -2.70 -13.66 -0.02
C LEU A 43 -2.21 -15.03 0.42
N GLY A 44 -1.37 -15.10 1.47
CA GLY A 44 -0.83 -16.33 2.01
C GLY A 44 -0.07 -16.11 3.32
N GLU A 45 0.61 -17.13 3.81
CA GLU A 45 1.47 -16.99 4.99
C GLU A 45 2.62 -16.03 4.71
N GLY A 46 2.70 -14.94 5.47
CA GLY A 46 3.72 -13.91 5.29
C GLY A 46 3.58 -13.05 4.03
N VAL A 47 2.53 -13.25 3.21
CA VAL A 47 2.35 -12.55 1.93
C VAL A 47 1.13 -11.64 2.00
N TYR A 48 1.37 -10.35 1.80
CA TYR A 48 0.37 -9.30 1.85
C TYR A 48 0.50 -8.41 0.62
N VAL A 49 -0.64 -7.92 0.13
CA VAL A 49 -0.72 -6.92 -0.93
C VAL A 49 -1.45 -5.70 -0.37
N VAL A 50 -0.91 -4.51 -0.69
CA VAL A 50 -1.50 -3.23 -0.34
C VAL A 50 -1.95 -2.59 -1.65
N ARG A 51 -3.21 -2.16 -1.71
CA ARG A 51 -3.85 -1.65 -2.93
C ARG A 51 -4.52 -0.33 -2.64
N ASP A 52 -4.41 0.60 -3.58
CA ASP A 52 -5.02 1.91 -3.45
C ASP A 52 -6.54 1.83 -3.41
N VAL A 53 -7.17 2.72 -2.65
CA VAL A 53 -8.62 2.95 -2.66
C VAL A 53 -8.86 4.36 -3.19
N SER A 54 -9.65 4.44 -4.26
CA SER A 54 -10.04 5.70 -4.91
C SER A 54 -11.54 5.70 -5.20
N ASP A 55 -12.04 6.80 -5.77
CA ASP A 55 -13.44 6.90 -6.22
C ASP A 55 -13.81 5.83 -7.26
N GLY A 56 -12.82 5.34 -8.01
CA GLY A 56 -12.97 4.23 -8.96
C GLY A 56 -13.02 2.84 -8.32
N GLY A 57 -12.87 2.75 -6.99
CA GLY A 57 -12.84 1.51 -6.23
C GLY A 57 -11.44 1.13 -5.76
N ILE A 58 -11.26 -0.15 -5.46
CA ILE A 58 -9.97 -0.72 -5.03
C ILE A 58 -9.16 -1.08 -6.27
N ALA A 59 -7.90 -0.68 -6.34
CA ALA A 59 -7.01 -1.06 -7.44
C ALA A 59 -7.01 -2.59 -7.65
N GLU A 60 -7.14 -3.03 -8.90
CA GLU A 60 -7.24 -4.45 -9.23
C GLU A 60 -5.90 -5.18 -9.02
N LEU A 61 -5.99 -6.48 -8.71
CA LEU A 61 -4.80 -7.31 -8.65
C LEU A 61 -4.33 -7.65 -10.08
N PRO A 62 -3.01 -7.59 -10.36
CA PRO A 62 -2.50 -8.09 -11.61
C PRO A 62 -2.78 -9.59 -11.78
N GLU A 63 -3.06 -10.02 -13.02
CA GLU A 63 -3.45 -11.41 -13.32
C GLU A 63 -2.43 -12.45 -12.82
N PHE A 64 -1.14 -12.11 -12.83
CA PHE A 64 -0.07 -13.01 -12.38
C PHE A 64 -0.04 -13.27 -10.86
N ILE A 65 -0.80 -12.50 -10.07
CA ILE A 65 -0.93 -12.70 -8.61
C ILE A 65 -2.03 -13.73 -8.29
N HIS A 66 -2.91 -14.06 -9.24
CA HIS A 66 -3.88 -15.14 -9.09
C HIS A 66 -3.17 -16.49 -9.30
N ARG A 67 -2.83 -17.18 -8.21
CA ARG A 67 -2.41 -18.58 -8.23
C ARG A 67 -3.14 -19.39 -7.18
#